data_AF-A0A2G4DTV2-F1
#
_entry.id   AF-A0A2G4DTV2-F1
#
_cell.length_a   1.000
_cell.length_b   1.000
_cell.length_c   1.000
_cell.angle_alpha   90.00
_cell.angle_beta   90.00
_cell.angle_gamma   90.00
#
_symmetry.space_group_name_H-M   'P 1'
#
loop_
_entity.id
_entity.type
_entity.pdbx_description
1 polymer ?
#
loop_
_entity_poly.entity_id
_entity_poly.type
_entity_poly.pdbx_seq_one_letter_code
_entity_poly.pdbx_strand_id
1 'polypeptide(L)'
;MRISTTQFYETSATNYSRSYANVTKTGDEVASQVKLNTAGDDPVGAGRVLQLQQQGTMLNQYKSNIDTINTTVVQTETALTSITSAIQRAQELVLGAANTSFTDKDRQANASELKELQGQILGLMNSQDADGTYLFSGSKGTTAPYAVSSDGTYSYQGDQTRNLLAVGTGISMASNTTGWDAFEQATNTTRTSTTLVAGADDGVISLSGGSVSNAATYDTSFTAGQPYKISFTSSTAYTILDKNNQDVTGEASAAGKFASTNSANQAITFRGLELNLNINLTKDQYANTSAADAAVKDHTFQLGVSPSTVSTSRLPANTSTDVITSSVVTDQAAFDKTFPSGGAVVR
;
A
#
# COMPACT_ATOMS: atom_id res chain seq x y z
N MET A 1 -25.94 70.20 59.75
CA MET A 1 -26.74 70.24 58.50
C MET A 1 -28.14 69.71 58.80
N ARG A 2 -29.20 70.44 58.43
CA ARG A 2 -30.58 69.94 58.51
C ARG A 2 -30.87 69.15 57.23
N ILE A 3 -31.19 67.87 57.36
CA ILE A 3 -31.68 67.07 56.23
C ILE A 3 -33.14 67.49 56.00
N SER A 4 -33.46 67.96 54.79
CA SER A 4 -34.85 68.24 54.39
C SER A 4 -35.65 66.94 54.33
N THR A 5 -36.90 66.96 54.76
CA THR A 5 -37.85 65.83 54.63
C THR A 5 -37.89 65.28 53.20
N THR A 6 -37.79 66.15 52.18
CA THR A 6 -37.72 65.72 50.78
C THR A 6 -36.49 64.87 50.46
N GLN A 7 -35.32 65.24 50.98
CA GLN A 7 -34.07 64.50 50.81
C GLN A 7 -34.12 63.12 51.49
N PHE A 8 -34.83 63.03 52.62
CA PHE A 8 -35.05 61.76 53.33
C PHE A 8 -35.96 60.81 52.53
N TYR A 9 -37.04 61.33 51.95
CA TYR A 9 -37.92 60.55 51.07
C TYR A 9 -37.21 60.09 49.78
N GLU A 10 -36.43 60.96 49.14
CA GLU A 10 -35.65 60.60 47.94
C GLU A 10 -34.59 59.52 48.23
N THR A 11 -33.88 59.64 49.35
CA THR A 11 -32.88 58.64 49.77
C THR A 11 -33.56 57.29 50.04
N SER A 12 -34.73 57.31 50.70
CA SER A 12 -35.51 56.11 51.00
C SER A 12 -36.05 55.44 49.74
N ALA A 13 -36.59 56.21 48.78
CA ALA A 13 -37.09 55.70 47.51
C ALA A 13 -35.97 55.12 46.64
N THR A 14 -34.81 55.76 46.62
CA THR A 14 -33.61 55.25 45.91
C THR A 14 -33.14 53.93 46.52
N ASN A 15 -33.11 53.83 47.85
CA ASN A 15 -32.74 52.61 48.55
C ASN A 15 -33.74 51.47 48.29
N TYR A 16 -35.05 51.76 48.32
CA TYR A 16 -36.07 50.77 47.98
C TYR A 16 -35.92 50.25 46.55
N SER A 17 -35.69 51.15 45.58
CA SER A 17 -35.48 50.78 44.18
C SER A 17 -34.23 49.91 44.00
N ARG A 18 -33.13 50.22 44.70
CA ARG A 18 -31.91 49.37 44.72
C ARG A 18 -32.18 47.99 45.32
N SER A 19 -32.90 47.93 46.45
CA SER A 19 -33.25 46.65 47.09
C SER A 19 -34.14 45.79 46.21
N TYR A 20 -35.13 46.38 45.53
CA TYR A 20 -36.00 45.67 44.60
C TYR A 20 -35.19 45.09 43.42
N ALA A 21 -34.30 45.89 42.81
CA ALA A 21 -33.41 45.41 41.74
C ALA A 21 -32.51 44.25 42.19
N ASN A 22 -31.98 44.30 43.40
CA ASN A 22 -31.17 43.20 43.96
C ASN A 22 -31.99 41.91 44.14
N VAL A 23 -33.23 42.02 44.63
CA VAL A 23 -34.12 40.85 44.80
C VAL A 23 -34.48 40.24 43.45
N THR A 24 -34.79 41.05 42.43
CA THR A 24 -35.04 40.56 41.07
C THR A 24 -33.82 39.83 40.52
N LYS A 25 -32.62 40.43 40.63
CA LYS A 25 -31.37 39.80 40.18
C LYS A 25 -31.12 38.45 40.88
N THR A 26 -31.25 38.38 42.20
CA THR A 26 -31.11 37.10 42.92
C THR A 26 -32.20 36.11 42.52
N GLY A 27 -33.42 36.57 42.26
CA GLY A 27 -34.49 35.74 41.71
C GLY A 27 -34.12 35.11 40.37
N ASP A 28 -33.52 35.88 39.46
CA ASP A 28 -33.05 35.41 38.16
C ASP A 28 -31.88 34.43 38.29
N GLU A 29 -30.92 34.69 39.19
CA GLU A 29 -29.80 33.78 39.51
C GLU A 29 -30.30 32.45 40.09
N VAL A 30 -31.32 32.46 40.94
CA VAL A 30 -31.92 31.24 41.50
C VAL A 30 -32.71 30.47 40.44
N ALA A 31 -33.46 31.17 39.58
CA ALA A 31 -34.24 30.54 38.52
C ALA A 31 -33.35 29.89 37.44
N SER A 32 -32.29 30.59 37.03
CA SER A 32 -31.31 30.09 36.04
C SER A 32 -30.28 29.12 36.64
N GLN A 33 -30.09 29.15 37.96
CA GLN A 33 -28.97 28.51 38.67
C GLN A 33 -27.58 29.02 38.21
N VAL A 34 -27.54 30.16 37.51
CA VAL A 34 -26.32 30.75 36.99
C VAL A 34 -26.13 32.12 37.63
N LYS A 35 -24.97 32.31 38.27
CA LYS A 35 -24.62 33.57 38.94
C LYS A 35 -24.35 34.73 37.96
N LEU A 36 -23.89 34.41 36.75
CA LEU A 36 -23.55 35.39 35.70
C LEU A 36 -24.53 35.27 34.53
N ASN A 37 -25.65 35.99 34.61
CA ASN A 37 -26.69 35.94 33.59
C ASN A 37 -26.41 36.91 32.43
N THR A 38 -25.78 38.04 32.70
CA THR A 38 -25.44 39.04 31.68
C THR A 38 -23.97 39.43 31.75
N ALA A 39 -23.42 39.91 30.62
CA ALA A 39 -22.06 40.46 30.58
C ALA A 39 -21.88 41.73 31.46
N GLY A 40 -22.98 42.38 31.85
CA GLY A 40 -22.98 43.52 32.76
C GLY A 40 -22.82 43.16 34.24
N ASP A 41 -23.06 41.89 34.63
CA ASP A 41 -22.98 41.45 36.03
C ASP A 41 -21.54 41.35 36.53
N ASP A 42 -20.64 40.82 35.68
CA ASP A 42 -19.19 40.81 35.86
C ASP A 42 -18.52 40.62 34.49
N PRO A 43 -18.01 41.69 33.85
CA PRO A 43 -17.41 41.57 32.53
C PRO A 43 -16.14 40.72 32.51
N VAL A 44 -15.38 40.66 33.61
CA VAL A 44 -14.16 39.83 33.71
C VAL A 44 -14.54 38.36 33.89
N GLY A 45 -15.49 38.09 34.80
CA GLY A 45 -16.05 36.76 35.01
C GLY A 45 -16.71 36.19 33.76
N ALA A 46 -17.53 37.01 33.08
CA ALA A 46 -18.19 36.62 31.82
C ALA A 46 -17.19 36.28 30.71
N GLY A 47 -16.10 37.07 30.59
CA GLY A 47 -15.02 36.76 29.64
C GLY A 47 -14.34 35.42 29.94
N ARG A 48 -14.10 35.11 31.22
CA ARG A 48 -13.52 33.82 31.62
C ARG A 48 -14.47 32.65 31.37
N VAL A 49 -15.76 32.81 31.65
CA VAL A 49 -16.78 31.78 31.37
C VAL A 49 -16.85 31.49 29.88
N LEU A 50 -16.86 32.52 29.03
CA LEU A 50 -16.84 32.35 27.57
C LEU A 50 -15.61 31.58 27.09
N GLN A 51 -14.43 31.91 27.62
CA GLN A 51 -13.20 31.19 27.29
C GLN A 51 -13.29 29.71 27.69
N LEU A 52 -13.84 29.40 28.86
CA LEU A 52 -14.04 28.02 29.32
C LEU A 52 -15.09 27.29 28.48
N GLN A 53 -16.16 27.95 28.06
CA GLN A 53 -17.16 27.37 27.15
C GLN A 53 -16.58 27.05 25.78
N GLN A 54 -15.76 27.94 25.21
CA GLN A 54 -15.03 27.68 23.97
C GLN A 54 -14.08 26.49 24.13
N GLN A 55 -13.34 26.43 25.24
CA GLN A 55 -12.46 25.32 25.55
C GLN A 55 -13.24 24.00 25.69
N GLY A 56 -14.39 24.00 26.36
CA GLY A 56 -15.28 22.85 26.47
C GLY A 56 -15.82 22.38 25.12
N THR A 57 -16.19 23.31 24.25
CA THR A 57 -16.65 23.00 22.88
C THR A 57 -15.53 22.35 22.07
N MET A 58 -14.30 22.86 22.15
CA MET A 58 -13.15 22.24 21.50
C MET A 58 -12.86 20.84 22.05
N LEU A 59 -12.93 20.65 23.37
CA LEU A 59 -12.74 19.33 23.99
C LEU A 59 -13.80 18.32 23.52
N ASN A 60 -15.06 18.75 23.39
CA ASN A 60 -16.12 17.90 22.85
C ASN A 60 -15.86 17.52 21.39
N GLN A 61 -15.38 18.46 20.57
CA GLN A 61 -14.97 18.16 19.18
C GLN A 61 -13.80 17.18 19.13
N TYR A 62 -12.79 17.36 19.97
CA TYR A 62 -11.66 16.42 20.05
C TYR A 62 -12.12 15.03 20.48
N LYS A 63 -13.03 14.94 21.45
CA LYS A 63 -13.63 13.67 21.85
C LYS A 63 -14.35 13.00 20.69
N SER A 64 -15.19 13.73 19.96
CA SER A 64 -15.90 13.20 18.79
C SER A 64 -14.92 12.72 17.73
N ASN A 65 -13.86 13.47 17.45
CA ASN A 65 -12.83 13.09 16.49
C ASN A 65 -12.10 11.81 16.93
N ILE A 66 -11.75 11.67 18.21
CA ILE A 66 -11.12 10.46 18.76
C ILE A 66 -12.06 9.26 18.61
N ASP A 67 -13.35 9.43 18.90
CA ASP A 67 -14.34 8.36 18.78
C ASP A 67 -14.51 7.90 17.31
N THR A 68 -14.46 8.84 16.35
CA THR A 68 -14.42 8.53 14.91
C THR A 68 -13.16 7.75 14.54
N ILE A 69 -11.97 8.22 14.94
CA ILE A 69 -10.70 7.55 14.61
C ILE A 69 -10.68 6.14 15.19
N ASN A 70 -11.08 5.95 16.45
CA ASN A 70 -11.14 4.63 17.07
C ASN A 70 -12.05 3.67 16.27
N THR A 71 -13.21 4.16 15.84
CA THR A 71 -14.15 3.35 15.04
C THR A 71 -13.51 2.91 13.71
N THR A 72 -12.91 3.84 12.97
CA THR A 72 -12.26 3.54 11.69
C THR A 72 -11.05 2.63 11.86
N VAL A 73 -10.24 2.82 12.91
CA VAL A 73 -9.09 1.96 13.21
C VAL A 73 -9.53 0.54 13.50
N VAL A 74 -10.54 0.33 14.35
CA VAL A 74 -11.07 -1.01 14.66
C VAL A 74 -11.61 -1.71 13.42
N GLN A 75 -12.34 -1.00 12.55
CA GLN A 75 -12.84 -1.55 11.30
C GLN A 75 -11.69 -1.95 10.36
N THR A 76 -10.68 -1.08 10.23
CA THR A 76 -9.49 -1.34 9.41
C THR A 76 -8.72 -2.55 9.94
N GLU A 77 -8.50 -2.64 11.24
CA GLU A 77 -7.80 -3.76 11.89
C GLU A 77 -8.55 -5.09 11.73
N THR A 78 -9.88 -5.06 11.84
CA THR A 78 -10.74 -6.23 11.61
C THR A 78 -10.60 -6.73 10.17
N ALA A 79 -10.61 -5.82 9.19
CA ALA A 79 -10.41 -6.17 7.79
C ALA A 79 -9.01 -6.75 7.55
N LEU A 80 -7.95 -6.12 8.08
CA LEU A 80 -6.56 -6.59 7.94
C LEU A 80 -6.32 -7.95 8.61
N THR A 81 -6.93 -8.18 9.78
CA THR A 81 -6.87 -9.48 10.46
C THR A 81 -7.54 -10.56 9.63
N SER A 82 -8.71 -10.27 9.05
CA SER A 82 -9.43 -11.20 8.17
C SER A 82 -8.63 -11.50 6.90
N ILE A 83 -7.97 -10.51 6.31
CA ILE A 83 -7.05 -10.69 5.17
C ILE A 83 -5.88 -11.59 5.58
N THR A 84 -5.28 -11.34 6.74
CA THR A 84 -4.16 -12.14 7.26
C THR A 84 -4.56 -13.61 7.42
N SER A 85 -5.72 -13.89 8.00
CA SER A 85 -6.25 -15.27 8.12
C SER A 85 -6.51 -15.92 6.77
N ALA A 86 -7.05 -15.17 5.79
CA ALA A 86 -7.26 -15.68 4.44
C ALA A 86 -5.93 -16.01 3.73
N ILE A 87 -4.90 -15.17 3.90
CA ILE A 87 -3.55 -15.43 3.38
C ILE A 87 -2.92 -16.65 4.04
N GLN A 88 -3.03 -16.79 5.37
CA GLN A 88 -2.55 -17.97 6.08
C GLN A 88 -3.21 -19.25 5.56
N ARG A 89 -4.53 -19.23 5.34
CA ARG A 89 -5.25 -20.35 4.74
C ARG A 89 -4.76 -20.64 3.32
N ALA A 90 -4.53 -19.61 2.50
CA ALA A 90 -3.99 -19.79 1.17
C ALA A 90 -2.59 -20.45 1.21
N GLN A 91 -1.73 -20.04 2.15
CA GLN A 91 -0.42 -20.67 2.34
C GLN A 91 -0.54 -22.14 2.73
N GLU A 92 -1.47 -22.50 3.62
CA GLU A 92 -1.73 -23.90 3.98
C GLU A 92 -2.14 -24.74 2.76
N LEU A 93 -3.03 -24.23 1.91
CA LEU A 93 -3.49 -24.92 0.70
C LEU A 93 -2.35 -25.11 -0.31
N VAL A 94 -1.49 -24.10 -0.48
CA VAL A 94 -0.33 -24.16 -1.37
C VAL A 94 0.71 -25.16 -0.85
N LEU A 95 1.03 -25.13 0.44
CA LEU A 95 1.93 -26.10 1.07
C LEU A 95 1.36 -27.52 1.00
N GLY A 96 0.06 -27.68 1.19
CA GLY A 96 -0.65 -28.95 1.04
C GLY A 96 -0.59 -29.50 -0.39
N ALA A 97 -0.68 -28.63 -1.41
CA ALA A 97 -0.62 -29.04 -2.81
C ALA A 97 0.72 -29.66 -3.23
N ALA A 98 1.82 -29.33 -2.51
CA ALA A 98 3.14 -29.92 -2.69
C ALA A 98 3.28 -31.35 -2.11
N ASN A 99 2.28 -31.84 -1.37
CA ASN A 99 2.29 -33.19 -0.82
C ASN A 99 1.99 -34.23 -1.93
N THR A 100 2.83 -35.26 -2.01
CA THR A 100 2.75 -36.31 -3.03
C THR A 100 1.56 -37.25 -2.89
N SER A 101 0.86 -37.23 -1.75
CA SER A 101 -0.34 -38.04 -1.52
C SER A 101 -1.62 -37.43 -2.12
N PHE A 102 -1.59 -36.15 -2.54
CA PHE A 102 -2.74 -35.49 -3.14
C PHE A 102 -2.95 -35.95 -4.57
N THR A 103 -4.21 -36.20 -4.94
CA THR A 103 -4.59 -36.48 -6.34
C THR A 103 -4.76 -35.18 -7.11
N ASP A 104 -4.83 -35.26 -8.45
CA ASP A 104 -5.10 -34.09 -9.29
C ASP A 104 -6.48 -33.47 -9.01
N LYS A 105 -7.44 -34.30 -8.61
CA LYS A 105 -8.77 -33.83 -8.17
C LYS A 105 -8.68 -33.01 -6.89
N ASP A 106 -7.85 -33.43 -5.93
CA ASP A 106 -7.63 -32.68 -4.68
C ASP A 106 -6.92 -31.35 -4.95
N ARG A 107 -5.94 -31.35 -5.87
CA ARG A 107 -5.28 -30.11 -6.31
C ARG A 107 -6.23 -29.14 -7.00
N GLN A 108 -7.16 -29.63 -7.83
CA GLN A 108 -8.19 -28.80 -8.44
C GLN A 108 -9.17 -28.21 -7.41
N ALA A 109 -9.50 -28.97 -6.36
CA ALA A 109 -10.31 -28.48 -5.26
C ALA A 109 -9.59 -27.36 -4.50
N ASN A 110 -8.31 -27.55 -4.16
CA ASN A 110 -7.49 -26.51 -3.53
C ASN A 110 -7.37 -25.25 -4.41
N ALA A 111 -7.20 -25.41 -5.72
CA ALA A 111 -7.16 -24.27 -6.65
C ALA A 111 -8.48 -23.49 -6.67
N SER A 112 -9.61 -24.19 -6.55
CA SER A 112 -10.92 -23.53 -6.45
C SER A 112 -11.07 -22.77 -5.13
N GLU A 113 -10.64 -23.37 -4.01
CA GLU A 113 -10.64 -22.69 -2.70
C GLU A 113 -9.72 -21.46 -2.69
N LEU A 114 -8.54 -21.54 -3.30
CA LEU A 114 -7.64 -20.39 -3.47
C LEU A 114 -8.28 -19.25 -4.25
N LYS A 115 -9.06 -19.57 -5.29
CA LYS A 115 -9.80 -18.56 -6.07
C LYS A 115 -10.89 -17.87 -5.24
N GLU A 116 -11.60 -18.61 -4.41
CA GLU A 116 -12.58 -18.03 -3.48
C GLU A 116 -11.90 -17.16 -2.41
N LEU A 117 -10.76 -17.60 -1.86
CA LEU A 117 -9.97 -16.80 -0.91
C LEU A 117 -9.45 -15.50 -1.55
N GLN A 118 -9.03 -15.55 -2.82
CA GLN A 118 -8.65 -14.36 -3.57
C GLN A 118 -9.83 -13.37 -3.70
N GLY A 119 -11.02 -13.88 -4.03
CA GLY A 119 -12.25 -13.07 -4.05
C GLY A 119 -12.60 -12.48 -2.68
N GLN A 120 -12.43 -13.26 -1.61
CA GLN A 120 -12.64 -12.81 -0.24
C GLN A 120 -11.67 -11.69 0.13
N ILE A 121 -10.38 -11.83 -0.17
CA ILE A 121 -9.37 -10.80 0.11
C ILE A 121 -9.68 -9.52 -0.66
N LEU A 122 -10.04 -9.61 -1.95
CA LEU A 122 -10.48 -8.45 -2.72
C LEU A 122 -11.69 -7.75 -2.08
N GLY A 123 -12.68 -8.54 -1.62
CA GLY A 123 -13.83 -8.02 -0.90
C GLY A 123 -13.43 -7.26 0.36
N LEU A 124 -12.48 -7.79 1.12
CA LEU A 124 -11.95 -7.16 2.33
C LEU A 124 -11.15 -5.88 2.02
N MET A 125 -10.34 -5.87 0.95
CA MET A 125 -9.62 -4.68 0.47
C MET A 125 -10.57 -3.57 0.00
N ASN A 126 -11.79 -3.93 -0.38
CA ASN A 126 -12.88 -3.02 -0.74
C ASN A 126 -13.93 -2.89 0.39
N SER A 127 -13.55 -3.11 1.66
CA SER A 127 -14.45 -2.94 2.80
C SER A 127 -14.94 -1.49 2.93
N GLN A 128 -16.19 -1.35 3.39
CA GLN A 128 -16.86 -0.07 3.62
C GLN A 128 -17.18 0.12 5.11
N ASP A 129 -17.24 1.37 5.55
CA ASP A 129 -17.81 1.74 6.85
C ASP A 129 -19.35 1.75 6.82
N ALA A 130 -19.96 2.11 7.95
CA ALA A 130 -21.42 2.18 8.09
C ALA A 130 -22.08 3.25 7.21
N ASP A 131 -21.31 4.25 6.78
CA ASP A 131 -21.77 5.35 5.93
C ASP A 131 -21.58 5.03 4.42
N GLY A 132 -21.05 3.85 4.09
CA GLY A 132 -20.76 3.40 2.73
C GLY A 132 -19.43 3.90 2.17
N THR A 133 -18.58 4.46 3.02
CA THR A 133 -17.26 4.97 2.66
C THR A 133 -16.24 3.84 2.66
N TYR A 134 -15.46 3.71 1.59
CA TYR A 134 -14.41 2.70 1.49
C TYR A 134 -13.22 3.00 2.41
N LEU A 135 -12.86 2.03 3.24
CA LEU A 135 -11.83 2.18 4.29
C LEU A 135 -10.44 2.49 3.74
N PHE A 136 -10.06 1.88 2.61
CA PHE A 136 -8.70 1.94 2.04
C PHE A 136 -8.56 2.92 0.86
N SER A 137 -9.58 3.76 0.60
CA SER A 137 -9.63 4.63 -0.60
C SER A 137 -8.89 5.97 -0.45
N GLY A 138 -8.33 6.26 0.73
CA GLY A 138 -7.72 7.56 1.02
C GLY A 138 -8.78 8.62 1.25
N SER A 139 -8.71 9.75 0.54
CA SER A 139 -9.76 10.78 0.57
C SER A 139 -10.94 10.49 -0.37
N LYS A 140 -10.78 9.56 -1.33
CA LYS A 140 -11.81 9.14 -2.30
C LYS A 140 -12.79 8.11 -1.72
N GLY A 141 -13.44 8.47 -0.62
CA GLY A 141 -14.34 7.60 0.13
C GLY A 141 -15.44 6.89 -0.67
N THR A 142 -15.88 7.44 -1.80
CA THR A 142 -16.95 6.88 -2.65
C THR A 142 -16.44 6.00 -3.80
N THR A 143 -15.12 5.90 -3.97
CA THR A 143 -14.49 5.11 -5.05
C THR A 143 -13.91 3.82 -4.46
N ALA A 144 -14.24 2.69 -5.07
CA ALA A 144 -13.69 1.40 -4.68
C ALA A 144 -12.15 1.44 -4.76
N PRO A 145 -11.42 1.10 -3.68
CA PRO A 145 -9.96 1.12 -3.64
C PRO A 145 -9.32 0.26 -4.73
N TYR A 146 -9.88 -0.92 -4.99
CA TYR A 146 -9.34 -1.90 -5.95
C TYR A 146 -10.35 -2.27 -7.03
N ALA A 147 -9.93 -2.12 -8.29
CA ALA A 147 -10.67 -2.56 -9.46
C ALA A 147 -9.94 -3.70 -10.16
N VAL A 148 -10.71 -4.68 -10.64
CA VAL A 148 -10.21 -5.79 -11.45
C VAL A 148 -10.35 -5.43 -12.92
N SER A 149 -9.22 -5.38 -13.62
CA SER A 149 -9.15 -5.17 -15.06
C SER A 149 -9.60 -6.42 -15.81
N SER A 150 -9.96 -6.29 -17.09
CA SER A 150 -10.38 -7.40 -17.94
C SER A 150 -9.32 -8.48 -18.15
N ASP A 151 -8.04 -8.15 -17.89
CA ASP A 151 -6.90 -9.06 -17.94
C ASP A 151 -6.63 -9.77 -16.60
N GLY A 152 -7.47 -9.53 -15.58
CA GLY A 152 -7.32 -10.11 -14.24
C GLY A 152 -6.34 -9.37 -13.33
N THR A 153 -5.82 -8.21 -13.76
CA THR A 153 -4.95 -7.39 -12.92
C THR A 153 -5.74 -6.54 -11.93
N TYR A 154 -5.19 -6.37 -10.73
CA TYR A 154 -5.72 -5.48 -9.70
C TYR A 154 -5.06 -4.12 -9.81
N SER A 155 -5.87 -3.06 -9.79
CA SER A 155 -5.38 -1.68 -9.86
C SER A 155 -5.93 -0.88 -8.69
N TYR A 156 -5.04 -0.16 -8.00
CA TYR A 156 -5.41 0.77 -6.95
C TYR A 156 -5.98 2.06 -7.56
N GLN A 157 -7.19 2.44 -7.17
CA GLN A 157 -7.93 3.61 -7.67
C GLN A 157 -8.11 4.71 -6.60
N GLY A 158 -7.71 4.41 -5.36
CA GLY A 158 -7.69 5.36 -4.25
C GLY A 158 -6.59 6.40 -4.36
N ASP A 159 -6.44 7.22 -3.33
CA ASP A 159 -5.33 8.17 -3.19
C ASP A 159 -4.52 7.92 -1.91
N GLN A 160 -3.35 8.56 -1.83
CA GLN A 160 -2.44 8.44 -0.69
C GLN A 160 -2.73 9.47 0.41
N THR A 161 -3.88 10.14 0.37
CA THR A 161 -4.20 11.24 1.29
C THR A 161 -4.64 10.69 2.64
N ARG A 162 -3.98 11.18 3.69
CA ARG A 162 -4.37 10.92 5.08
C ARG A 162 -5.29 12.04 5.57
N ASN A 163 -6.47 11.67 6.05
CA ASN A 163 -7.43 12.60 6.64
C ASN A 163 -7.03 12.87 8.09
N LEU A 164 -6.60 14.09 8.39
CA LEU A 164 -6.12 14.47 9.71
C LEU A 164 -7.27 15.09 10.53
N LEU A 165 -7.56 14.49 11.68
CA LEU A 165 -8.51 15.02 12.64
C LEU A 165 -7.77 15.54 13.88
N ALA A 166 -8.15 16.73 14.35
CA ALA A 166 -7.58 17.29 15.56
C ALA A 166 -8.09 16.53 16.80
N VAL A 167 -7.17 16.06 17.64
CA VAL A 167 -7.48 15.31 18.88
C VAL A 167 -7.00 16.06 20.13
N GLY A 168 -6.38 17.21 19.94
CA GLY A 168 -5.90 18.09 20.98
C GLY A 168 -5.36 19.39 20.40
N THR A 169 -5.02 20.34 21.27
CA THR A 169 -4.39 21.59 20.86
C THR A 169 -3.03 21.32 20.19
N GLY A 170 -2.94 21.54 18.89
CA GLY A 170 -1.73 21.29 18.10
C GLY A 170 -1.45 19.82 17.80
N ILE A 171 -2.39 18.92 18.12
CA ILE A 171 -2.24 17.48 17.89
C ILE A 171 -3.32 17.03 16.91
N SER A 172 -2.90 16.45 15.80
CA SER A 172 -3.77 15.83 14.82
C SER A 172 -3.32 14.40 14.55
N MET A 173 -4.29 13.54 14.24
CA MET A 173 -4.06 12.12 13.97
C MET A 173 -4.80 11.74 12.70
N ALA A 174 -4.18 10.86 11.91
CA ALA A 174 -4.81 10.33 10.71
C ALA A 174 -6.00 9.44 11.10
N SER A 175 -7.17 9.68 10.50
CA SER A 175 -8.36 8.88 10.72
C SER A 175 -8.46 7.67 9.79
N ASN A 176 -7.70 7.66 8.70
CA ASN A 176 -7.71 6.60 7.70
C ASN A 176 -6.32 5.99 7.47
N THR A 177 -6.34 4.76 6.92
CA THR A 177 -5.19 4.07 6.35
C THR A 177 -5.44 3.89 4.86
N THR A 178 -4.49 4.29 4.01
CA THR A 178 -4.64 4.17 2.56
C THR A 178 -4.30 2.76 2.10
N GLY A 179 -4.94 2.27 1.04
CA GLY A 179 -4.59 0.99 0.42
C GLY A 179 -3.14 0.96 -0.08
N TRP A 180 -2.63 2.13 -0.49
CA TRP A 180 -1.21 2.28 -0.82
C TRP A 180 -0.28 1.94 0.36
N ASP A 181 -0.58 2.48 1.55
CA ASP A 181 0.20 2.21 2.76
C ASP A 181 0.04 0.75 3.23
N ALA A 182 -1.18 0.21 3.11
CA ALA A 182 -1.51 -1.12 3.59
C ALA A 182 -1.01 -2.26 2.68
N PHE A 183 -1.07 -2.10 1.35
CA PHE A 183 -0.92 -3.20 0.40
C PHE A 183 0.16 -2.96 -0.66
N GLU A 184 0.38 -1.72 -1.10
CA GLU A 184 1.32 -1.42 -2.20
C GLU A 184 2.79 -1.33 -1.76
N GLN A 185 3.08 -1.34 -0.45
CA GLN A 185 4.46 -1.32 0.07
C GLN A 185 5.15 -2.70 0.06
N ALA A 186 4.44 -3.77 -0.29
CA ALA A 186 5.03 -5.10 -0.35
C ALA A 186 6.06 -5.19 -1.49
N THR A 187 7.32 -5.48 -1.14
CA THR A 187 8.38 -5.73 -2.13
C THR A 187 8.00 -6.93 -3.00
N ASN A 188 7.73 -6.67 -4.28
CA ASN A 188 7.34 -7.68 -5.25
C ASN A 188 8.48 -8.70 -5.45
N THR A 189 8.26 -9.95 -5.06
CA THR A 189 9.19 -11.06 -5.36
C THR A 189 9.00 -11.46 -6.82
N THR A 190 10.00 -11.15 -7.64
CA THR A 190 9.91 -11.24 -9.10
C THR A 190 9.80 -12.70 -9.58
N ARG A 191 8.89 -12.95 -10.54
CA ARG A 191 8.70 -14.25 -11.23
C ARG A 191 9.87 -14.61 -12.16
N THR A 192 10.73 -13.63 -12.40
CA THR A 192 11.90 -13.72 -13.25
C THR A 192 13.16 -13.44 -12.44
N SER A 193 14.23 -14.12 -12.80
CA SER A 193 15.56 -13.90 -12.26
C SER A 193 16.49 -13.44 -13.37
N THR A 194 17.38 -12.53 -13.00
CA THR A 194 18.52 -12.12 -13.82
C THR A 194 19.76 -12.73 -13.20
N THR A 195 20.49 -13.50 -13.99
CA THR A 195 21.82 -14.00 -13.61
C THR A 195 22.87 -13.35 -14.48
N LEU A 196 23.97 -12.88 -13.89
CA LEU A 196 25.11 -12.41 -14.67
C LEU A 196 25.82 -13.64 -15.27
N VAL A 197 25.94 -13.70 -16.60
CA VAL A 197 26.52 -14.83 -17.33
C VAL A 197 27.88 -14.49 -17.93
N ALA A 198 28.16 -13.21 -18.19
CA ALA A 198 29.48 -12.71 -18.58
C ALA A 198 29.68 -11.29 -18.05
N GLY A 199 30.89 -10.93 -17.62
CA GLY A 199 31.22 -9.65 -16.97
C GLY A 199 31.80 -9.84 -15.56
N ALA A 200 32.45 -8.81 -15.02
CA ALA A 200 32.89 -8.82 -13.62
C ALA A 200 31.67 -8.51 -12.73
N ASP A 201 31.52 -9.19 -11.58
CA ASP A 201 30.52 -8.81 -10.57
C ASP A 201 31.07 -7.63 -9.75
N ASP A 202 31.31 -6.51 -10.43
CA ASP A 202 31.96 -5.31 -9.90
C ASP A 202 30.95 -4.26 -9.38
N GLY A 203 29.65 -4.57 -9.45
CA GLY A 203 28.56 -3.70 -9.01
C GLY A 203 28.32 -2.49 -9.92
N VAL A 204 29.00 -2.41 -11.07
CA VAL A 204 28.88 -1.31 -12.02
C VAL A 204 27.54 -1.36 -12.75
N ILE A 205 27.01 -2.56 -13.03
CA ILE A 205 25.67 -2.77 -13.58
C ILE A 205 24.93 -3.75 -12.68
N SER A 206 23.77 -3.35 -12.17
CA SER A 206 22.82 -4.27 -11.57
C SER A 206 21.48 -4.21 -12.29
N LEU A 207 21.01 -5.36 -12.74
CA LEU A 207 19.73 -5.52 -13.42
C LEU A 207 18.82 -6.34 -12.52
N SER A 208 17.67 -5.79 -12.13
CA SER A 208 16.70 -6.51 -11.30
C SER A 208 16.08 -7.68 -12.06
N GLY A 209 15.58 -8.67 -11.32
CA GLY A 209 14.90 -9.85 -11.87
C GLY A 209 13.71 -9.53 -12.77
N GLY A 210 13.13 -8.34 -12.68
CA GLY A 210 11.99 -7.91 -13.49
C GLY A 210 10.65 -8.18 -12.83
N SER A 211 9.85 -7.13 -12.63
CA SER A 211 8.46 -7.26 -12.18
C SER A 211 7.55 -7.53 -13.37
N VAL A 212 6.60 -8.46 -13.26
CA VAL A 212 5.56 -8.60 -14.29
C VAL A 212 4.63 -7.38 -14.23
N SER A 213 4.69 -6.53 -15.24
CA SER A 213 3.83 -5.36 -15.44
C SER A 213 2.55 -5.71 -16.21
N ASN A 214 2.57 -6.74 -17.06
CA ASN A 214 1.40 -7.24 -17.77
C ASN A 214 1.45 -8.76 -17.96
N ALA A 215 0.58 -9.48 -17.25
CA ALA A 215 0.54 -10.94 -17.23
C ALA A 215 0.19 -11.56 -18.59
N ALA A 216 -0.75 -10.98 -19.34
CA ALA A 216 -1.16 -11.52 -20.64
C ALA A 216 -0.03 -11.46 -21.69
N THR A 217 0.71 -10.35 -21.74
CA THR A 217 1.88 -10.21 -22.62
C THR A 217 3.08 -11.03 -22.13
N TYR A 218 3.25 -11.15 -20.82
CA TYR A 218 4.27 -12.00 -20.21
C TYR A 218 4.05 -13.48 -20.56
N ASP A 219 2.84 -14.00 -20.38
CA ASP A 219 2.52 -15.41 -20.61
C ASP A 219 2.50 -15.80 -22.10
N THR A 220 2.28 -14.85 -23.01
CA THR A 220 2.23 -15.12 -24.47
C THR A 220 3.55 -14.85 -25.17
N SER A 221 4.23 -13.77 -24.80
CA SER A 221 5.37 -13.23 -25.56
C SER A 221 6.69 -13.40 -24.83
N PHE A 222 6.69 -13.29 -23.49
CA PHE A 222 7.91 -13.45 -22.70
C PHE A 222 8.26 -14.94 -22.51
N THR A 223 7.34 -15.78 -22.04
CA THR A 223 7.56 -17.24 -21.85
C THR A 223 8.03 -17.97 -23.12
N ALA A 224 7.49 -17.61 -24.29
CA ALA A 224 7.76 -18.30 -25.55
C ALA A 224 9.21 -18.14 -26.05
N GLY A 225 9.88 -17.04 -25.70
CA GLY A 225 11.22 -16.66 -26.20
C GLY A 225 12.37 -16.84 -25.21
N GLN A 226 12.11 -17.35 -24.00
CA GLN A 226 13.14 -17.59 -22.99
C GLN A 226 14.11 -18.72 -23.36
N PRO A 227 15.37 -18.69 -22.87
CA PRO A 227 15.98 -17.63 -22.06
C PRO A 227 16.43 -16.42 -22.91
N TYR A 228 16.31 -15.21 -22.36
CA TYR A 228 16.80 -14.00 -23.02
C TYR A 228 18.19 -13.63 -22.53
N LYS A 229 19.06 -13.18 -23.43
CA LYS A 229 20.39 -12.64 -23.10
C LYS A 229 20.39 -11.15 -23.32
N ILE A 230 20.60 -10.39 -22.25
CA ILE A 230 20.73 -8.93 -22.27
C ILE A 230 22.21 -8.61 -22.23
N SER A 231 22.78 -8.24 -23.37
CA SER A 231 24.19 -7.85 -23.49
C SER A 231 24.32 -6.34 -23.59
N PHE A 232 25.15 -5.75 -22.75
CA PHE A 232 25.46 -4.33 -22.79
C PHE A 232 26.58 -4.08 -23.80
N THR A 233 26.26 -3.37 -24.89
CA THR A 233 27.19 -3.13 -26.01
C THR A 233 27.95 -1.81 -25.86
N SER A 234 27.36 -0.82 -25.17
CA SER A 234 27.97 0.47 -24.87
C SER A 234 27.35 1.08 -23.61
N SER A 235 27.91 2.19 -23.12
CA SER A 235 27.38 2.99 -22.00
C SER A 235 25.99 3.57 -22.24
N THR A 236 25.40 3.40 -23.43
CA THR A 236 24.06 3.91 -23.76
C THR A 236 23.18 2.89 -24.49
N ALA A 237 23.65 1.67 -24.75
CA ALA A 237 22.90 0.66 -25.49
C ALA A 237 23.06 -0.77 -24.96
N TYR A 238 21.94 -1.47 -24.82
CA TYR A 238 21.86 -2.91 -24.56
C TYR A 238 21.12 -3.61 -25.70
N THR A 239 21.45 -4.87 -25.92
CA THR A 239 20.76 -5.74 -26.88
C THR A 239 20.14 -6.92 -26.14
N ILE A 240 18.87 -7.22 -26.42
CA ILE A 240 18.15 -8.39 -25.92
C ILE A 240 18.07 -9.42 -27.03
N LEU A 241 18.71 -10.57 -26.84
CA LEU A 241 18.65 -11.73 -27.71
C LEU A 241 17.69 -12.77 -27.13
N ASP A 242 16.82 -13.35 -27.95
CA ASP A 242 15.95 -14.46 -27.56
C ASP A 242 16.68 -15.83 -27.54
N LYS A 243 15.96 -16.91 -27.22
CA LYS A 243 16.47 -18.30 -27.23
C LYS A 243 17.08 -18.75 -28.57
N ASN A 244 16.68 -18.13 -29.67
CA ASN A 244 17.17 -18.40 -31.03
C ASN A 244 18.29 -17.43 -31.44
N ASN A 245 18.77 -16.58 -30.52
CA ASN A 245 19.69 -15.47 -30.76
C ASN A 245 19.15 -14.43 -31.75
N GLN A 246 17.82 -14.27 -31.84
CA GLN A 246 17.20 -13.20 -32.59
C GLN A 246 17.14 -11.94 -31.74
N ASP A 247 17.47 -10.81 -32.37
CA ASP A 247 17.43 -9.50 -31.74
C ASP A 247 15.99 -9.03 -31.55
N VAL A 248 15.55 -9.00 -30.29
CA VAL A 248 14.22 -8.54 -29.86
C VAL A 248 14.31 -7.20 -29.11
N THR A 249 15.45 -6.51 -29.20
CA THR A 249 15.72 -5.22 -28.55
C THR A 249 14.73 -4.12 -28.94
N GLY A 250 14.18 -4.21 -30.16
CA GLY A 250 13.16 -3.28 -30.65
C GLY A 250 11.83 -3.33 -29.87
N GLU A 251 11.60 -4.38 -29.09
CA GLU A 251 10.39 -4.56 -28.28
C GLU A 251 10.60 -4.13 -26.81
N ALA A 252 11.81 -3.70 -26.45
CA ALA A 252 12.11 -3.13 -25.14
C ALA A 252 11.88 -1.61 -25.12
N SER A 253 11.64 -1.03 -23.93
CA SER A 253 11.54 0.42 -23.80
C SER A 253 12.79 1.11 -24.34
N ALA A 254 12.58 2.22 -25.03
CA ALA A 254 13.62 3.01 -25.70
C ALA A 254 14.45 2.23 -26.75
N ALA A 255 13.96 1.09 -27.25
CA ALA A 255 14.60 0.29 -28.29
C ALA A 255 16.08 -0.04 -27.98
N GLY A 256 16.34 -0.45 -26.74
CA GLY A 256 17.70 -0.82 -26.30
C GLY A 256 18.56 0.34 -25.82
N LYS A 257 18.03 1.56 -25.71
CA LYS A 257 18.79 2.71 -25.23
C LYS A 257 18.57 2.94 -23.74
N PHE A 258 19.63 3.28 -23.03
CA PHE A 258 19.57 3.74 -21.64
C PHE A 258 20.47 4.97 -21.45
N ALA A 259 20.16 5.80 -20.47
CA ALA A 259 20.95 6.98 -20.16
C ALA A 259 22.01 6.62 -19.11
N SER A 260 23.29 6.64 -19.46
CA SER A 260 24.35 6.50 -18.45
C SER A 260 24.30 7.62 -17.42
N THR A 261 23.84 8.82 -17.79
CA THR A 261 23.93 10.05 -16.96
C THR A 261 23.00 10.10 -15.75
N ASN A 262 22.02 9.19 -15.61
CA ASN A 262 21.05 9.19 -14.51
C ASN A 262 21.19 7.92 -13.66
N SER A 263 21.92 8.05 -12.57
CA SER A 263 22.59 6.98 -11.82
C SER A 263 21.71 6.17 -10.84
N ALA A 264 20.42 5.99 -11.10
CA ALA A 264 19.60 5.06 -10.30
C ALA A 264 18.28 4.68 -11.00
N ASN A 265 17.93 3.39 -10.95
CA ASN A 265 16.59 2.87 -11.22
C ASN A 265 15.96 3.26 -12.58
N GLN A 266 16.67 2.97 -13.68
CA GLN A 266 16.08 3.08 -15.00
C GLN A 266 15.14 1.88 -15.25
N ALA A 267 13.86 2.17 -15.45
CA ALA A 267 12.86 1.15 -15.77
C ALA A 267 12.95 0.74 -17.24
N ILE A 268 13.27 -0.53 -17.49
CA ILE A 268 13.23 -1.18 -18.79
C ILE A 268 11.96 -2.02 -18.87
N THR A 269 11.01 -1.65 -19.72
CA THR A 269 9.85 -2.49 -19.97
C THR A 269 10.10 -3.41 -21.15
N PHE A 270 9.93 -4.72 -20.99
CA PHE A 270 10.14 -5.70 -22.05
C PHE A 270 9.09 -6.81 -21.96
N ARG A 271 8.25 -6.96 -23.01
CA ARG A 271 7.24 -8.03 -23.13
C ARG A 271 6.42 -8.30 -21.86
N GLY A 272 5.94 -7.25 -21.21
CA GLY A 272 5.13 -7.35 -19.99
C GLY A 272 5.93 -7.48 -18.69
N LEU A 273 7.24 -7.32 -18.75
CA LEU A 273 8.11 -7.11 -17.59
C LEU A 273 8.54 -5.66 -17.47
N GLU A 274 8.85 -5.25 -16.24
CA GLU A 274 9.51 -4.02 -15.87
C GLU A 274 10.76 -4.36 -15.05
N LEU A 275 11.92 -4.18 -15.66
CA LEU A 275 13.25 -4.43 -15.10
C LEU A 275 13.81 -3.10 -14.61
N ASN A 276 14.44 -3.09 -13.44
CA ASN A 276 15.15 -1.92 -12.94
C ASN A 276 16.64 -2.10 -13.23
N LEU A 277 17.17 -1.24 -14.09
CA LEU A 277 18.59 -1.15 -14.40
C LEU A 277 19.21 -0.05 -13.54
N ASN A 278 20.19 -0.42 -12.73
CA ASN A 278 21.04 0.52 -12.02
C ASN A 278 22.47 0.43 -12.55
N ILE A 279 23.06 1.60 -12.80
CA ILE A 279 24.42 1.73 -13.32
C ILE A 279 25.19 2.63 -12.36
N ASN A 280 26.12 2.03 -11.61
CA ASN A 280 26.94 2.70 -10.62
C ASN A 280 28.34 2.95 -11.19
N LEU A 281 28.48 3.94 -12.07
CA LEU A 281 29.80 4.39 -12.53
C LEU A 281 30.45 5.33 -11.50
N THR A 282 31.78 5.31 -11.40
CA THR A 282 32.51 6.28 -10.56
C THR A 282 32.56 7.66 -11.24
N LYS A 283 32.80 8.72 -10.46
CA LYS A 283 32.87 10.11 -10.95
C LYS A 283 33.87 10.31 -12.10
N ASP A 284 34.96 9.54 -12.11
CA ASP A 284 36.00 9.59 -13.14
C ASP A 284 35.60 8.83 -14.42
N GLN A 285 34.79 7.78 -14.29
CA GLN A 285 34.23 7.03 -15.42
C GLN A 285 33.08 7.78 -16.11
N TYR A 286 32.34 8.62 -15.38
CA TYR A 286 31.33 9.54 -15.95
C TYR A 286 31.91 10.62 -16.85
N ALA A 287 33.15 11.04 -16.61
CA ALA A 287 33.77 12.17 -17.31
C ALA A 287 34.29 11.81 -18.71
N ASN A 288 34.41 10.51 -19.03
CA ASN A 288 34.96 10.03 -20.29
C ASN A 288 34.08 8.90 -20.86
N THR A 289 33.44 9.16 -22.00
CA THR A 289 32.59 8.19 -22.71
C THR A 289 33.30 6.87 -23.00
N SER A 290 34.60 6.88 -23.31
CA SER A 290 35.37 5.64 -23.53
C SER A 290 35.64 4.86 -22.25
N ALA A 291 35.71 5.51 -21.09
CA ALA A 291 35.86 4.85 -19.80
C ALA A 291 34.53 4.30 -19.29
N ALA A 292 33.43 5.00 -19.52
CA ALA A 292 32.07 4.50 -19.30
C ALA A 292 31.76 3.30 -20.21
N ASP A 293 32.11 3.39 -21.49
CA ASP A 293 31.95 2.28 -22.44
C ASP A 293 32.80 1.08 -22.03
N ALA A 294 34.04 1.27 -21.62
CA ALA A 294 34.91 0.18 -21.15
C ALA A 294 34.43 -0.48 -19.84
N ALA A 295 33.78 0.28 -18.96
CA ALA A 295 33.24 -0.24 -17.69
C ALA A 295 31.91 -1.00 -17.86
N VAL A 296 31.12 -0.65 -18.87
CA VAL A 296 29.80 -1.24 -19.13
C VAL A 296 29.88 -2.41 -20.13
N LYS A 297 30.85 -2.36 -21.04
CA LYS A 297 31.08 -3.36 -22.08
C LYS A 297 31.31 -4.76 -21.49
N ASP A 298 30.80 -5.76 -22.22
CA ASP A 298 30.93 -7.20 -21.95
C ASP A 298 30.11 -7.77 -20.77
N HIS A 299 29.30 -6.93 -20.10
CA HIS A 299 28.29 -7.41 -19.16
C HIS A 299 27.11 -8.04 -19.92
N THR A 300 26.83 -9.31 -19.66
CA THR A 300 25.69 -10.04 -20.20
C THR A 300 24.90 -10.68 -19.08
N PHE A 301 23.64 -10.30 -18.95
CA PHE A 301 22.68 -10.89 -18.03
C PHE A 301 21.79 -11.86 -18.79
N GLN A 302 21.57 -13.03 -18.22
CA GLN A 302 20.52 -13.93 -18.68
C GLN A 302 19.27 -13.65 -17.86
N LEU A 303 18.20 -13.27 -18.56
CA LEU A 303 16.88 -13.04 -18.01
C LEU A 303 16.00 -14.24 -18.38
N GLY A 304 15.45 -14.89 -17.36
CA GLY A 304 14.53 -16.02 -17.54
C GLY A 304 13.49 -16.09 -16.42
N VAL A 305 12.48 -16.93 -16.62
CA VAL A 305 11.61 -17.36 -15.51
C VAL A 305 12.47 -18.02 -14.45
N SER A 306 12.25 -17.67 -13.19
CA SER A 306 12.90 -18.34 -12.06
C SER A 306 12.62 -19.84 -12.15
N PRO A 307 13.66 -20.70 -12.21
CA PRO A 307 13.47 -22.13 -12.45
C PRO A 307 12.64 -22.75 -11.33
N SER A 308 11.52 -23.37 -11.71
CA SER A 308 10.69 -24.17 -10.79
C SER A 308 11.38 -25.52 -10.57
N THR A 309 11.80 -25.81 -9.34
CA THR A 309 12.43 -27.09 -9.02
C THR A 309 11.36 -28.15 -8.76
N VAL A 310 11.27 -29.14 -9.65
CA VAL A 310 10.40 -30.31 -9.45
C VAL A 310 11.18 -31.34 -8.64
N SER A 311 10.83 -31.47 -7.36
CA SER A 311 11.37 -32.53 -6.50
C SER A 311 10.49 -33.78 -6.62
N THR A 312 11.06 -34.89 -7.06
CA THR A 312 10.36 -36.18 -7.07
C THR A 312 10.56 -36.88 -5.73
N SER A 313 9.46 -37.12 -5.02
CA SER A 313 9.45 -37.96 -3.82
C SER A 313 8.76 -39.30 -4.10
N ARG A 314 9.32 -40.37 -3.54
CA ARG A 314 8.91 -41.75 -3.78
C ARG A 314 7.71 -42.11 -2.89
N LEU A 315 6.64 -42.66 -3.48
CA LEU A 315 5.49 -43.14 -2.70
C LEU A 315 5.88 -44.37 -1.84
N PRO A 316 5.39 -44.48 -0.58
CA PRO A 316 5.70 -45.61 0.31
C PRO A 316 5.31 -46.99 -0.25
N ALA A 317 4.32 -47.05 -1.14
CA ALA A 317 3.81 -48.29 -1.73
C ALA A 317 4.58 -48.77 -2.98
N ASN A 318 5.64 -48.08 -3.41
CA ASN A 318 6.38 -48.43 -4.62
C ASN A 318 7.40 -49.56 -4.33
N THR A 319 7.28 -50.68 -5.05
CA THR A 319 8.14 -51.88 -4.92
C THR A 319 9.30 -51.94 -5.92
N SER A 320 9.45 -50.98 -6.84
CA SER A 320 10.54 -50.96 -7.84
C SER A 320 11.90 -50.63 -7.22
N THR A 321 12.96 -51.32 -7.63
CA THR A 321 14.34 -51.07 -7.19
C THR A 321 15.04 -49.93 -7.95
N ASP A 322 14.37 -49.31 -8.93
CA ASP A 322 14.96 -48.29 -9.78
C ASP A 322 15.13 -46.95 -9.03
N VAL A 323 16.31 -46.35 -9.19
CA VAL A 323 16.67 -45.07 -8.56
C VAL A 323 16.37 -43.92 -9.52
N ILE A 324 15.51 -42.99 -9.11
CA ILE A 324 15.28 -41.73 -9.85
C ILE A 324 16.43 -40.78 -9.49
N THR A 325 17.35 -40.59 -10.44
CA THR A 325 18.55 -39.76 -10.25
C THR A 325 18.36 -38.30 -10.68
N SER A 326 17.37 -38.02 -11.52
CA SER A 326 16.99 -36.65 -11.91
C SER A 326 15.58 -36.62 -12.48
N SER A 327 14.94 -35.46 -12.40
CA SER A 327 13.61 -35.20 -12.95
C SER A 327 13.69 -33.94 -13.79
N VAL A 328 13.33 -34.06 -15.07
CA VAL A 328 13.39 -32.97 -16.04
C VAL A 328 12.00 -32.77 -16.61
N VAL A 329 11.56 -31.52 -16.65
CA VAL A 329 10.32 -31.14 -17.34
C VAL A 329 10.58 -31.25 -18.84
N THR A 330 9.90 -32.19 -19.51
CA THR A 330 10.08 -32.46 -20.94
C THR A 330 9.34 -31.48 -21.85
N ASP A 331 8.26 -30.88 -21.34
CA ASP A 331 7.51 -29.81 -22.01
C ASP A 331 7.29 -28.65 -21.02
N GLN A 332 8.19 -27.67 -21.09
CA GLN A 332 8.14 -26.49 -20.22
C GLN A 332 6.89 -25.64 -20.48
N ALA A 333 6.39 -25.60 -21.73
CA ALA A 333 5.23 -24.77 -22.08
C ALA A 333 3.92 -25.35 -21.52
N ALA A 334 3.76 -26.68 -21.58
CA ALA A 334 2.63 -27.35 -20.93
C ALA A 334 2.72 -27.28 -19.40
N PHE A 335 3.94 -27.38 -18.86
CA PHE A 335 4.19 -27.23 -17.43
C PHE A 335 3.85 -25.83 -16.92
N ASP A 336 4.36 -24.77 -17.56
CA ASP A 336 4.10 -23.37 -17.17
C ASP A 336 2.61 -22.99 -17.34
N LYS A 337 1.90 -23.63 -18.27
CA LYS A 337 0.44 -23.46 -18.44
C LYS A 337 -0.38 -24.13 -17.33
N THR A 338 0.13 -25.22 -16.76
CA THR A 338 -0.56 -26.03 -15.74
C THR A 338 -0.18 -25.59 -14.32
N PHE A 339 1.08 -25.21 -14.15
CA PHE A 339 1.69 -24.68 -12.94
C PHE A 339 2.33 -23.34 -13.30
N PRO A 340 1.55 -22.25 -13.39
CA PRO A 340 2.15 -20.94 -13.58
C PRO A 340 3.19 -20.73 -12.49
N SER A 341 4.42 -20.43 -12.90
CA SER A 341 5.56 -20.15 -12.02
C SER A 341 5.24 -18.92 -11.17
N GLY A 342 4.56 -19.16 -10.06
CA GLY A 342 3.96 -18.14 -9.23
C GLY A 342 3.42 -18.84 -8.00
N GLY A 343 4.18 -18.79 -6.91
CA GLY A 343 3.51 -18.74 -5.61
C GLY A 343 2.42 -17.67 -5.70
N ALA A 344 1.25 -17.95 -5.12
CA ALA A 344 0.12 -17.03 -5.17
C ALA A 344 0.56 -15.67 -4.62
N VAL A 345 0.80 -14.72 -5.52
CA VAL A 345 0.89 -13.31 -5.16
C VAL A 345 -0.54 -12.83 -5.21
N VAL A 346 -1.14 -12.73 -4.03
CA VAL A 346 -2.35 -11.92 -3.86
C VAL A 346 -1.88 -10.47 -4.00
N ARG A 347 -2.12 -9.88 -5.17
CA ARG A 347 -2.27 -8.43 -5.32
C ARG A 347 -3.72 -8.07 -5.11
#